data_AF-A0A090RZY3-F1
#
_entry.id   AF-A0A090RZY3-F1
#
_cell.length_a   1.000
_cell.length_b   1.000
_cell.length_c   1.000
_cell.angle_alpha   90.00
_cell.angle_beta   90.00
_cell.angle_gamma   90.00
#
_symmetry.space_group_name_H-M   'P 1'
#
loop_
_entity.id
_entity.type
_entity.pdbx_description
1 polymer ?
#
loop_
_entity_poly.entity_id
_entity_poly.type
_entity_poly.pdbx_seq_one_letter_code
_entity_poly.pdbx_strand_id
1 'polypeptide(L)' 'MQLTLERMVKKSGIQDVKTFLELGAPRVFNRVKRTYGNDVDLKLLWKFAGAVDGVHWKLIQDPMKQRLLEHCSKIEQ' A
#
# COMPACT_ATOMS: atom_id res chain seq x y z
N MET A 1 -7.74 6.61 18.43
CA MET A 1 -7.21 7.68 17.55
C MET A 1 -7.08 7.12 16.13
N GLN A 2 -7.83 7.62 15.14
CA GLN A 2 -7.67 7.21 13.74
C GLN A 2 -6.45 7.92 13.12
N LEU A 3 -5.49 7.17 12.61
CA LEU A 3 -4.41 7.72 11.78
C LEU A 3 -4.92 7.82 10.33
N THR A 4 -4.77 9.00 9.72
CA THR A 4 -5.06 9.17 8.30
C THR A 4 -4.04 8.41 7.46
N LEU A 5 -4.45 7.97 6.28
CA LEU A 5 -3.60 7.26 5.32
C LEU A 5 -2.31 8.03 5.02
N GLU A 6 -2.44 9.34 4.83
CA GLU A 6 -1.33 10.26 4.58
C GLU A 6 -0.29 10.22 5.70
N ARG A 7 -0.70 10.20 6.98
CA ARG A 7 0.24 10.13 8.10
C ARG A 7 0.98 8.79 8.14
N MET A 8 0.30 7.68 7.83
CA MET A 8 0.95 6.37 7.76
C MET A 8 2.02 6.31 6.68
N VAL A 9 1.70 6.84 5.51
CA VAL A 9 2.62 6.92 4.37
C VAL A 9 3.80 7.85 4.69
N LYS A 10 3.55 9.04 5.25
CA LYS A 10 4.61 9.97 5.70
C LYS A 10 5.53 9.35 6.74
N LYS A 11 4.99 8.68 7.76
CA LYS A 11 5.80 8.06 8.83
C LYS A 11 6.63 6.88 8.34
N SER A 12 6.22 6.23 7.26
CA SER A 12 6.98 5.16 6.60
C SER A 12 8.02 5.66 5.58
N GLY A 13 8.30 6.98 5.57
CA GLY A 13 9.35 7.59 4.76
C GLY A 13 8.92 7.95 3.34
N ILE A 14 7.62 8.08 3.09
CA ILE A 14 7.07 8.50 1.79
C ILE A 14 6.37 9.84 2.00
N GLN A 15 7.07 10.92 1.65
CA GLN A 15 6.66 12.28 2.02
C GLN A 15 5.64 12.87 1.04
N ASP A 16 5.66 12.42 -0.21
CA ASP A 16 4.91 13.04 -1.31
C ASP A 16 4.16 12.01 -2.17
N VAL A 17 3.09 12.50 -2.82
CA VAL A 17 2.25 11.70 -3.73
C VAL A 17 3.05 11.17 -4.90
N LYS A 18 4.01 11.95 -5.41
CA LYS A 18 4.87 11.52 -6.53
C LYS A 18 5.64 10.24 -6.15
N THR A 19 6.33 10.25 -5.02
CA THR A 19 7.05 9.09 -4.47
C THR A 19 6.13 7.91 -4.21
N PHE A 20 4.91 8.17 -3.72
CA PHE A 20 3.90 7.12 -3.52
C PHE A 20 3.52 6.42 -4.83
N LEU A 21 3.29 7.18 -5.89
CA LEU A 21 2.97 6.65 -7.23
C LEU A 21 4.18 5.93 -7.85
N GLU A 22 5.38 6.51 -7.75
CA GLU A 22 6.63 5.93 -8.28
C GLU A 22 6.99 4.59 -7.60
N LEU A 23 6.76 4.46 -6.29
CA LEU A 23 7.01 3.22 -5.56
C LEU A 23 5.94 2.15 -5.80
N GLY A 24 4.70 2.58 -6.03
CA GLY A 24 3.54 1.71 -6.19
C GLY A 24 3.03 1.08 -4.89
N ALA A 25 1.80 0.58 -4.95
CA ALA A 25 1.07 0.03 -3.80
C ALA A 25 1.81 -1.06 -2.99
N PRO A 26 2.40 -2.11 -3.59
CA PRO A 26 3.01 -3.20 -2.81
C PRO A 26 4.26 -2.72 -2.04
N ARG A 27 5.03 -1.78 -2.62
CA ARG A 27 6.25 -1.27 -1.99
C ARG A 27 5.94 -0.28 -0.87
N VAL A 28 4.93 0.57 -1.07
CA VAL A 28 4.42 1.45 -0.01
C VAL A 28 3.85 0.63 1.14
N PHE A 29 3.05 -0.39 0.84
CA PHE A 29 2.47 -1.26 1.86
C PHE A 29 3.54 -1.96 2.71
N ASN A 30 4.60 -2.50 2.10
CA ASN A 30 5.71 -3.10 2.85
C ASN A 30 6.42 -2.10 3.76
N ARG A 31 6.65 -0.88 3.32
CA ARG A 31 7.24 0.17 4.18
C ARG A 31 6.33 0.47 5.37
N VAL A 32 5.03 0.65 5.14
CA VAL A 32 4.05 0.88 6.21
C VAL A 32 4.01 -0.31 7.16
N LYS A 33 3.97 -1.54 6.66
CA LYS A 33 4.01 -2.77 7.47
C LYS A 33 5.29 -2.85 8.31
N ARG A 34 6.46 -2.48 7.77
CA ARG A 34 7.71 -2.43 8.54
C ARG A 34 7.70 -1.36 9.62
N THR A 35 7.11 -0.19 9.36
CA THR A 35 7.04 0.92 10.33
C THR A 35 6.04 0.67 11.46
N TYR A 36 4.90 0.04 11.16
CA TYR A 36 3.79 -0.15 12.11
C TYR A 36 3.69 -1.58 12.65
N GLY A 37 4.43 -2.53 12.08
CA GLY A 37 4.42 -3.95 12.46
C GLY A 37 3.31 -4.76 11.77
N ASN A 38 3.04 -5.95 12.31
CA ASN A 38 2.05 -6.89 11.78
C ASN A 38 0.57 -6.47 11.96
N ASP A 39 0.30 -5.34 12.61
CA ASP A 39 -1.06 -4.81 12.83
C ASP A 39 -1.65 -4.13 11.57
N VAL A 40 -0.89 -4.06 10.47
CA VAL A 40 -1.32 -3.42 9.23
C VAL A 40 -2.20 -4.35 8.40
N ASP A 41 -3.47 -3.99 8.28
CA ASP A 41 -4.48 -4.76 7.53
C ASP A 41 -4.23 -4.78 6.01
N LEU A 42 -4.38 -5.95 5.39
CA LEU A 42 -4.22 -6.15 3.94
C LEU A 42 -5.15 -5.27 3.09
N LYS A 43 -6.29 -4.83 3.63
CA LYS A 43 -7.18 -3.87 2.96
C LYS A 43 -6.49 -2.55 2.65
N LEU A 44 -5.43 -2.20 3.39
CA LEU A 44 -4.61 -1.04 3.10
C LEU A 44 -3.89 -1.17 1.75
N LEU A 45 -3.42 -2.38 1.40
CA LEU A 45 -2.81 -2.66 0.09
C LEU A 45 -3.80 -2.37 -1.04
N TRP A 46 -5.06 -2.77 -0.89
CA TRP A 46 -6.11 -2.49 -1.88
C TRP A 46 -6.40 -1.00 -2.00
N LYS A 47 -6.44 -0.29 -0.87
CA LYS A 47 -6.63 1.17 -0.87
C LYS A 47 -5.49 1.88 -1.60
N PHE A 48 -4.25 1.44 -1.39
CA PHE A 48 -3.10 1.99 -2.10
C PHE A 48 -3.14 1.67 -3.58
N ALA A 49 -3.43 0.42 -3.96
CA ALA A 49 -3.53 0.03 -5.36
C ALA A 49 -4.61 0.84 -6.07
N GLY A 50 -5.77 1.03 -5.45
CA GLY A 50 -6.83 1.86 -6.00
C GLY A 50 -6.41 3.32 -6.15
N ALA A 51 -5.71 3.87 -5.16
CA ALA A 51 -5.19 5.24 -5.25
C ALA A 51 -4.11 5.41 -6.34
N VAL A 52 -3.28 4.39 -6.59
CA VAL A 52 -2.27 4.41 -7.67
C VAL A 52 -2.92 4.28 -9.05
N ASP A 53 -3.89 3.39 -9.22
CA ASP A 53 -4.60 3.16 -10.49
C ASP A 53 -5.69 4.22 -10.77
N GLY A 54 -6.02 5.07 -9.79
CA GLY A 54 -7.14 6.02 -9.89
C GLY A 54 -8.52 5.35 -9.84
N VAL A 55 -8.62 4.15 -9.27
CA VAL A 55 -9.86 3.37 -9.14
C VAL A 55 -10.24 3.15 -7.69
N HIS A 56 -11.54 3.02 -7.39
CA HIS A 56 -11.95 2.68 -6.03
C HIS A 56 -11.51 1.25 -5.68
N TRP A 57 -10.92 1.04 -4.51
CA TRP A 57 -10.36 -0.26 -4.08
C TRP A 57 -11.33 -1.45 -4.13
N LYS A 58 -12.65 -1.22 -4.08
CA LYS A 58 -13.67 -2.27 -4.26
C LYS A 58 -13.81 -2.77 -5.70
N LEU A 59 -13.35 -2.00 -6.69
CA LEU A 59 -13.38 -2.36 -8.11
C LEU A 59 -12.18 -3.21 -8.52
N ILE A 60 -11.17 -3.32 -7.66
CA ILE A 60 -10.01 -4.19 -7.89
C ILE A 60 -10.49 -5.64 -7.82
N GLN A 61 -10.34 -6.35 -8.93
CA GLN A 61 -10.74 -7.75 -9.02
C GLN A 61 -9.73 -8.69 -8.34
N ASP A 62 -10.20 -9.84 -7.89
CA ASP A 62 -9.41 -10.87 -7.21
C ASP A 62 -8.11 -11.31 -7.92
N PRO A 63 -8.04 -11.47 -9.27
CA PRO A 63 -6.76 -11.75 -9.92
C PRO A 63 -5.72 -10.63 -9.75
N MET A 64 -6.15 -9.36 -9.76
CA MET A 64 -5.27 -8.22 -9.49
C MET A 64 -4.84 -8.22 -8.03
N LYS A 65 -5.74 -8.59 -7.13
CA LYS A 65 -5.43 -8.73 -5.71
C LYS A 65 -4.31 -9.75 -5.47
N GLN A 66 -4.42 -10.94 -6.05
CA GLN A 66 -3.39 -11.96 -5.94
C GLN A 66 -2.04 -11.48 -6.47
N ARG A 67 -2.01 -10.82 -7.64
CA ARG A 67 -0.77 -10.22 -8.19
C ARG A 67 -0.11 -9.22 -7.24
N LEU A 68 -0.90 -8.34 -6.62
CA LEU A 68 -0.40 -7.36 -5.66
C LEU A 68 0.19 -8.04 -4.40
N LEU A 69 -0.43 -9.11 -3.91
CA LEU A 69 0.09 -9.90 -2.80
C LEU A 69 1.38 -10.63 -3.17
N GLU A 70 1.44 -11.23 -4.35
CA GLU A 70 2.65 -11.85 -4.86
C GLU A 70 3.79 -10.84 -4.98
N HIS A 71 3.53 -9.66 -5.54
CA HIS A 71 4.51 -8.58 -5.61
C HIS A 71 4.98 -8.14 -4.23
N CYS A 72 4.06 -8.02 -3.27
CA CYS A 72 4.40 -7.68 -1.89
C CYS A 72 5.33 -8.71 -1.25
N SER A 73 5.10 -10.00 -1.52
CA SER A 73 5.95 -11.10 -1.03
C SER A 73 7.30 -11.17 -1.74
N LYS A 74 7.36 -10.82 -3.03
CA LYS A 74 8.61 -10.84 -3.83
C LYS A 74 9.56 -9.68 -3.51
N ILE A 75 9.06 -8.56 -2.97
CA ILE A 75 9.86 -7.38 -2.60
C ILE A 75 10.73 -7.62 -1.34
N GLU A 76 10.44 -8.65 -0.55
CA GLU A 76 11.19 -8.98 0.68
C GLU A 76 12.32 -10.02 0.47
N GLN A 77 12.67 -10.36 -0.77
CA GLN A 77 13.87 -11.11 -1.14
C GLN A 77 14.95 -10.19 -1.74
#